data_AF-A0A2A6CNA8-F1
#
_entry.id   AF-A0A2A6CNA8-F1
#
_cell.length_a   1.000
_cell.length_b   1.000
_cell.length_c   1.000
_cell.angle_alpha   90.00
_cell.angle_beta   90.00
_cell.angle_gamma   90.00
#
_symmetry.space_group_name_H-M   'P 1'
#
loop_
_entity.id
_entity.type
_entity.pdbx_description
1 polymer ?
#
loop_
_entity_poly.entity_id
_entity_poly.type
_entity_poly.pdbx_seq_one_letter_code
_entity_poly.pdbx_strand_id
1 'polypeptide(L)'
;MPRPDSSPALIYLTIIPSIIGIVTNILLFLLAVFRTPPTLSTYSKILLSAALCDLIGACTVPCLVTRSISFPEATVLDSYGLCTLARVDTCWLCTGLIEMLITVNDAFICVSFYFRLKVIRGDQPSVKVILLTIFFVMVVHTPLFIGYFATQRKWHNIGEQTEDIELIEELRALTHYGKSICEIRALNVQLLILIGFLMGSCFYMSAVLQLTRSYFVQFAIFPVSSLQFTLSPIANIIFIKPYRSRSTSVTSIKQISFTASSNRE
;
A
#
# COMPACT_ATOMS: atom_id res chain seq x y z
N MET A 1 -13.72 -19.70 26.00
CA MET A 1 -12.73 -20.28 25.08
C MET A 1 -11.36 -19.73 25.45
N PRO A 2 -10.36 -20.57 25.74
CA PRO A 2 -8.99 -20.12 25.97
C PRO A 2 -8.51 -19.36 24.71
N ARG A 3 -7.93 -18.18 24.90
CA ARG A 3 -7.30 -17.43 23.79
C ARG A 3 -6.20 -18.34 23.24
N PRO A 4 -6.30 -18.83 21.99
CA PRO A 4 -5.20 -19.56 21.39
C PRO A 4 -4.01 -18.61 21.45
N ASP A 5 -2.91 -19.06 22.07
CA ASP A 5 -1.73 -18.26 22.35
C ASP A 5 -1.42 -17.40 21.14
N SER A 6 -1.74 -16.11 21.27
CA SER A 6 -1.56 -15.10 20.22
C SER A 6 -0.07 -15.07 19.94
N SER A 7 0.34 -15.85 18.94
CA SER A 7 1.75 -16.15 18.73
C SER A 7 2.44 -14.82 18.50
N PRO A 8 3.36 -14.38 19.39
CA PRO A 8 4.01 -13.07 19.27
C PRO A 8 4.68 -12.88 17.90
N ALA A 9 5.02 -13.99 17.24
CA ALA A 9 5.42 -14.07 15.83
C ALA A 9 4.53 -13.26 14.86
N LEU A 10 3.19 -13.28 15.03
CA LEU A 10 2.26 -12.60 14.12
C LEU A 10 2.25 -11.08 14.32
N ILE A 11 2.46 -10.63 15.56
CA ILE A 11 2.67 -9.22 15.88
C ILE A 11 3.99 -8.75 15.27
N TYR A 12 5.06 -9.53 15.43
CA TYR A 12 6.36 -9.21 14.80
C TYR A 12 6.27 -9.17 13.26
N LEU A 13 5.49 -10.05 12.65
CA LEU A 13 5.24 -10.06 11.20
C LEU A 13 4.61 -8.75 10.70
N THR A 14 3.90 -8.02 11.57
CA THR A 14 3.26 -6.74 11.25
C THR A 14 4.18 -5.56 11.56
N ILE A 15 4.84 -5.58 12.73
CA ILE A 15 5.65 -4.46 13.23
C ILE A 15 6.94 -4.31 12.43
N ILE A 16 7.66 -5.41 12.14
CA ILE A 16 8.97 -5.33 11.48
C ILE A 16 8.87 -4.69 10.09
N PRO A 17 7.98 -5.13 9.18
CA PRO A 17 7.81 -4.48 7.88
C PRO A 17 7.37 -3.03 8.00
N SER A 18 6.55 -2.70 9.00
CA SER A 18 6.10 -1.33 9.24
C SER A 18 7.26 -0.40 9.60
N ILE A 19 8.17 -0.83 10.49
CA ILE A 19 9.38 -0.05 10.83
C ILE A 19 10.25 0.17 9.59
N ILE A 20 10.49 -0.90 8.81
CA ILE A 20 11.26 -0.81 7.57
C ILE A 20 10.57 0.16 6.61
N GLY A 21 9.25 0.04 6.45
CA GLY A 21 8.43 0.88 5.58
C GLY A 21 8.48 2.36 5.97
N ILE A 22 8.40 2.67 7.27
CA ILE A 22 8.53 4.05 7.76
C ILE A 22 9.88 4.63 7.36
N VAL A 23 10.97 3.91 7.65
CA VAL A 23 12.33 4.37 7.34
C VAL A 23 12.53 4.57 5.83
N THR A 24 12.10 3.60 5.00
CA THR A 24 12.29 3.66 3.55
C THR A 24 11.42 4.72 2.89
N ASN A 25 10.19 4.96 3.37
CA ASN A 25 9.34 6.04 2.87
C ASN A 25 9.86 7.42 3.25
N ILE A 26 10.37 7.61 4.48
CA ILE A 26 11.03 8.87 4.86
C ILE A 26 12.23 9.12 3.95
N LEU A 27 13.07 8.11 3.72
CA LEU A 27 14.21 8.24 2.82
C LEU A 27 13.77 8.58 1.39
N LEU A 28 12.76 7.90 0.86
CA LEU A 28 12.22 8.18 -0.47
C LEU A 28 11.66 9.60 -0.57
N PHE A 29 10.92 10.05 0.44
CA PHE A 29 10.38 11.40 0.52
C PHE A 29 11.51 12.44 0.47
N LEU A 30 12.55 12.29 1.30
CA LEU A 30 13.71 13.17 1.31
C LEU A 30 14.45 13.18 -0.04
N LEU A 31 14.62 12.01 -0.66
CA LEU A 31 15.24 11.90 -1.99
C LEU A 31 14.39 12.59 -3.07
N ALA A 32 13.08 12.42 -3.03
CA ALA A 32 12.16 13.04 -3.97
C ALA A 32 12.16 14.58 -3.83
N VAL A 33 12.25 15.11 -2.61
CA VAL A 33 12.30 16.56 -2.36
C VAL A 33 13.66 17.15 -2.75
N PHE A 34 14.76 16.55 -2.28
CA PHE A 34 16.08 17.19 -2.36
C PHE A 34 16.95 16.76 -3.54
N ARG A 35 16.64 15.63 -4.20
CA ARG A 35 17.52 15.04 -5.23
C ARG A 35 16.87 14.87 -6.60
N THR A 36 15.63 15.31 -6.80
CA THR A 36 14.97 15.20 -8.10
C THR A 36 15.51 16.23 -9.10
N PRO A 37 16.02 15.82 -10.28
CA PRO A 37 16.41 16.75 -11.33
C PRO A 37 15.18 17.46 -11.95
N PRO A 38 15.32 18.69 -12.50
CA PRO A 38 14.20 19.45 -13.05
C PRO A 38 13.39 18.69 -14.12
N THR A 39 14.08 17.86 -14.91
CA THR A 39 13.49 17.00 -15.96
C THR A 39 12.52 15.95 -15.42
N LEU A 40 12.64 15.57 -14.14
CA LEU A 40 11.76 14.62 -13.45
C LEU A 40 10.87 15.29 -12.40
N SER A 41 10.86 16.62 -12.31
CA SER A 41 10.10 17.35 -11.27
C SER A 41 8.60 17.12 -11.32
N THR A 42 8.05 16.81 -12.50
CA THR A 42 6.64 16.48 -12.67
C THR A 42 6.34 15.07 -12.11
N TYR A 43 7.23 14.12 -12.37
CA TYR A 43 7.11 12.74 -11.89
C TYR A 43 7.33 12.63 -10.37
N SER A 44 8.23 13.44 -9.80
CA SER A 44 8.49 13.42 -8.35
C SER A 44 7.28 13.81 -7.52
N LYS A 45 6.32 14.56 -8.07
CA LYS A 45 5.05 14.87 -7.39
C LYS A 45 4.22 13.62 -7.12
N ILE A 46 4.11 12.74 -8.12
CA ILE A 46 3.43 11.45 -7.97
C ILE A 46 4.18 10.59 -6.94
N LEU A 47 5.51 10.56 -7.04
CA LEU A 47 6.36 9.80 -6.13
C LEU A 47 6.25 10.30 -4.68
N LEU A 48 6.15 11.61 -4.48
CA LEU A 48 5.99 12.24 -3.17
C LEU A 48 4.62 11.90 -2.57
N SER A 49 3.55 11.98 -3.37
CA SER A 49 2.21 11.58 -2.95
C SER A 49 2.15 10.09 -2.58
N ALA A 50 2.75 9.21 -3.39
CA ALA A 50 2.83 7.79 -3.09
C ALA A 50 3.63 7.52 -1.81
N ALA A 51 4.81 8.13 -1.64
CA ALA A 51 5.62 7.99 -0.43
C ALA A 51 4.91 8.49 0.84
N LEU A 52 4.10 9.55 0.72
CA LEU A 52 3.28 10.05 1.83
C LEU A 52 2.15 9.06 2.18
N CYS A 53 1.45 8.54 1.19
CA CYS A 53 0.42 7.51 1.40
C CYS A 53 1.01 6.24 2.03
N ASP A 54 2.14 5.76 1.51
CA ASP A 54 2.87 4.61 2.03
C ASP A 54 3.37 4.86 3.47
N LEU A 55 3.83 6.07 3.79
CA LEU A 55 4.25 6.43 5.15
C LEU A 55 3.06 6.42 6.12
N ILE A 56 1.92 7.01 5.75
CA ILE A 56 0.71 6.99 6.56
C ILE A 56 0.23 5.55 6.76
N GLY A 57 0.25 4.75 5.70
CA GLY A 57 -0.09 3.32 5.74
C GLY A 57 0.80 2.56 6.72
N ALA A 58 2.12 2.67 6.57
CA ALA A 58 3.10 2.01 7.43
C ALA A 58 2.98 2.43 8.91
N CYS A 59 2.61 3.69 9.20
CA CYS A 59 2.32 4.14 10.55
C CYS A 59 0.99 3.59 11.10
N THR A 60 0.00 3.33 10.24
CA THR A 60 -1.33 2.86 10.64
C THR A 60 -1.36 1.34 10.86
N VAL A 61 -0.51 0.58 10.17
CA VAL A 61 -0.47 -0.89 10.23
C VAL A 61 -0.23 -1.44 11.65
N PRO A 62 0.72 -0.94 12.48
CA PRO A 62 0.86 -1.39 13.86
C PRO A 62 -0.36 -1.10 14.75
N CYS A 63 -1.15 -0.08 14.40
CA CYS A 63 -2.42 0.19 15.07
C CYS A 63 -3.47 -0.87 14.75
N LEU A 64 -3.31 -1.59 13.64
CA LEU A 64 -4.21 -2.60 13.11
C LEU A 64 -3.54 -3.97 12.99
N VAL A 65 -3.55 -4.70 14.09
CA VAL A 65 -3.31 -6.14 14.06
C VAL A 65 -4.67 -6.83 14.04
N THR A 66 -5.23 -7.01 12.86
CA THR A 66 -6.58 -7.60 12.69
C THR A 66 -6.49 -9.08 12.34
N ARG A 67 -7.44 -9.83 12.89
CA ARG A 67 -7.71 -11.23 12.57
C ARG A 67 -9.08 -11.31 11.93
N SER A 68 -9.15 -11.81 10.70
CA SER A 68 -10.43 -12.07 10.05
C SER A 68 -10.89 -13.48 10.38
N ILE A 69 -12.03 -13.59 11.07
CA ILE A 69 -12.71 -14.86 11.37
C ILE A 69 -13.94 -14.94 10.47
N SER A 70 -13.91 -15.85 9.50
CA SER A 70 -15.02 -16.05 8.58
C SER A 70 -15.95 -17.17 9.10
N PHE A 71 -17.23 -16.83 9.24
CA PHE A 71 -18.37 -17.73 9.45
C PHE A 71 -19.14 -17.83 8.12
N PRO A 72 -20.01 -18.84 7.93
CA PRO A 72 -20.79 -18.94 6.69
C PRO A 72 -21.68 -17.71 6.43
N GLU A 73 -22.17 -17.07 7.50
CA GLU A 73 -23.11 -15.95 7.44
C GLU A 73 -22.46 -14.58 7.66
N ALA A 74 -21.26 -14.53 8.25
CA ALA A 74 -20.61 -13.28 8.64
C ALA A 74 -19.09 -13.37 8.68
N THR A 75 -18.41 -12.24 8.46
CA THR A 75 -16.97 -12.10 8.74
C THR A 75 -16.79 -11.17 9.92
N VAL A 76 -16.16 -11.67 10.98
CA VAL A 76 -15.84 -10.88 12.17
C VAL A 76 -14.37 -10.46 12.11
N LEU A 77 -14.12 -9.16 12.23
CA LEU A 77 -12.79 -8.58 12.34
C LEU A 77 -12.44 -8.38 13.80
N ASP A 78 -11.54 -9.21 14.32
CA ASP A 78 -11.05 -9.13 15.69
C ASP A 78 -9.72 -8.37 15.72
N SER A 79 -9.66 -7.28 16.48
CA SER A 79 -8.52 -6.35 16.47
C SER A 79 -7.66 -6.50 17.73
N TYR A 80 -6.35 -6.56 17.54
CA TYR A 80 -5.33 -6.74 18.60
C TYR A 80 -4.27 -5.63 18.60
N GLY A 81 -4.38 -4.64 17.71
CA GLY A 81 -3.40 -3.56 17.57
C GLY A 81 -3.60 -2.42 18.57
N LEU A 82 -2.77 -1.37 18.44
CA LEU A 82 -2.82 -0.19 19.32
C LEU A 82 -4.19 0.53 19.31
N CYS A 83 -4.99 0.37 18.26
CA CYS A 83 -6.34 0.95 18.19
C CYS A 83 -7.26 0.49 19.33
N THR A 84 -7.03 -0.71 19.87
CA THR A 84 -7.82 -1.29 20.97
C THR A 84 -7.65 -0.54 22.29
N LEU A 85 -6.59 0.25 22.44
CA LEU A 85 -6.35 1.07 23.63
C LEU A 85 -7.24 2.32 23.68
N ALA A 86 -7.82 2.74 22.56
CA ALA A 86 -8.64 3.93 22.44
C ALA A 86 -10.13 3.59 22.49
N ARG A 87 -10.72 3.25 21.33
CA ARG A 87 -12.14 2.88 21.15
C ARG A 87 -12.28 1.98 19.93
N VAL A 88 -13.37 1.23 19.87
CA VAL A 88 -13.72 0.39 18.70
C VAL A 88 -13.81 1.23 17.42
N ASP A 89 -14.35 2.45 17.50
CA ASP A 89 -14.42 3.41 16.40
C ASP A 89 -13.04 3.70 15.78
N THR A 90 -12.00 3.77 16.61
CA THR A 90 -10.62 4.02 16.15
C THR A 90 -10.11 2.84 15.32
N CYS A 91 -10.43 1.59 15.67
CA CYS A 91 -10.05 0.42 14.89
C CYS A 91 -10.75 0.41 13.51
N TRP A 92 -12.03 0.75 13.45
CA TRP A 92 -12.76 0.86 12.19
C TRP A 92 -12.25 2.01 11.31
N LEU A 93 -11.96 3.16 11.92
CA LEU A 93 -11.35 4.31 11.24
C LEU A 93 -10.01 3.91 10.61
N CYS A 94 -9.13 3.28 11.39
CA CYS A 94 -7.86 2.80 10.89
C CYS A 94 -8.08 1.79 9.75
N THR A 95 -9.09 0.92 9.84
CA THR A 95 -9.32 -0.17 8.86
C THR A 95 -9.71 0.43 7.52
N GLY A 96 -10.70 1.33 7.53
CA GLY A 96 -11.09 2.06 6.32
C GLY A 96 -9.95 2.91 5.77
N LEU A 97 -9.10 3.49 6.63
CA LEU A 97 -7.95 4.28 6.20
C LEU A 97 -6.93 3.40 5.47
N ILE A 98 -6.58 2.24 6.02
CA ILE A 98 -5.64 1.31 5.36
C ILE A 98 -6.18 0.85 4.02
N GLU A 99 -7.45 0.44 3.93
CA GLU A 99 -8.03 -0.04 2.67
C GLU A 99 -8.07 1.06 1.60
N MET A 100 -8.43 2.29 1.99
CA MET A 100 -8.34 3.44 1.10
C MET A 100 -6.90 3.66 0.63
N LEU A 101 -5.91 3.61 1.54
CA LEU A 101 -4.51 3.83 1.18
C LEU A 101 -3.94 2.74 0.27
N ILE A 102 -4.34 1.47 0.45
CA ILE A 102 -3.97 0.38 -0.45
C ILE A 102 -4.49 0.67 -1.86
N THR A 103 -5.79 0.96 -2.00
CA THR A 103 -6.41 1.22 -3.31
C THR A 103 -5.85 2.47 -4.00
N VAL A 104 -5.60 3.55 -3.25
CA VAL A 104 -4.93 4.76 -3.74
C VAL A 104 -3.51 4.44 -4.22
N ASN A 105 -2.77 3.61 -3.49
CA ASN A 105 -1.41 3.26 -3.86
C ASN A 105 -1.39 2.40 -5.14
N ASP A 106 -2.30 1.45 -5.29
CA ASP A 106 -2.48 0.69 -6.52
C ASP A 106 -2.78 1.61 -7.71
N ALA A 107 -3.69 2.57 -7.52
CA ALA A 107 -3.97 3.58 -8.54
C ALA A 107 -2.73 4.42 -8.87
N PHE A 108 -1.92 4.82 -7.89
CA PHE A 108 -0.66 5.54 -8.14
C PHE A 108 0.37 4.69 -8.87
N ILE A 109 0.45 3.38 -8.62
CA ILE A 109 1.31 2.47 -9.37
C ILE A 109 0.85 2.44 -10.84
N CYS A 110 -0.45 2.28 -11.10
CA CYS A 110 -1.00 2.30 -12.47
C CYS A 110 -0.78 3.64 -13.18
N VAL A 111 -0.99 4.75 -12.48
CA VAL A 111 -0.80 6.11 -13.00
C VAL A 111 0.68 6.37 -13.28
N SER A 112 1.58 5.96 -12.38
CA SER A 112 3.03 6.04 -12.55
C SER A 112 3.48 5.25 -13.79
N PHE A 113 2.92 4.05 -13.99
CA PHE A 113 3.15 3.24 -15.17
C PHE A 113 2.69 3.95 -16.46
N TYR A 114 1.45 4.44 -16.49
CA TYR A 114 0.91 5.17 -17.62
C TYR A 114 1.77 6.37 -18.01
N PHE A 115 2.20 7.18 -17.03
CA PHE A 115 3.04 8.34 -17.30
C PHE A 115 4.43 7.98 -17.82
N ARG A 116 5.06 6.93 -17.28
CA ARG A 116 6.35 6.44 -17.82
C ARG A 116 6.22 6.00 -19.28
N LEU A 117 5.13 5.30 -19.62
CA LEU A 117 4.86 4.90 -21.00
C LEU A 117 4.65 6.11 -21.93
N LYS A 118 3.94 7.12 -21.44
CA LYS A 118 3.69 8.36 -22.18
C LYS A 118 5.00 9.12 -22.48
N VAL A 119 5.91 9.21 -21.50
CA VAL A 119 7.24 9.81 -21.68
C VAL A 119 8.09 9.05 -22.70
N ILE A 120 8.05 7.72 -22.71
CA ILE A 120 8.76 6.89 -23.72
C ILE A 120 8.24 7.18 -25.13
N ARG A 121 6.95 7.51 -25.27
CA ARG A 121 6.35 7.91 -26.56
C ARG A 121 6.65 9.36 -26.97
N GLY A 122 7.43 10.10 -26.17
CA GLY A 122 7.77 11.50 -26.44
C GLY A 122 6.76 12.51 -25.90
N ASP A 123 5.67 12.05 -25.28
CA ASP A 123 4.64 12.92 -24.73
C ASP A 123 4.95 13.26 -23.26
N GLN A 124 5.20 14.54 -22.96
CA GLN A 124 5.33 14.98 -21.58
C GLN A 124 3.98 15.42 -21.00
N PRO A 125 3.50 14.78 -19.92
CA PRO A 125 2.27 15.22 -19.26
C PRO A 125 2.48 16.58 -18.58
N SER A 126 1.47 17.45 -18.67
CA SER A 126 1.52 18.71 -17.95
C SER A 126 1.35 18.48 -16.43
N VAL A 127 1.96 19.36 -15.63
CA VAL A 127 1.82 19.35 -14.16
C VAL A 127 0.35 19.37 -13.74
N LYS A 128 -0.49 20.15 -14.46
CA LYS A 128 -1.92 20.28 -14.18
C LYS A 128 -2.65 18.95 -14.33
N VAL A 129 -2.34 18.19 -15.39
CA VAL A 129 -2.92 16.86 -15.62
C VAL A 129 -2.53 15.92 -14.48
N ILE A 130 -1.27 15.92 -14.07
CA ILE A 130 -0.80 15.05 -12.97
C ILE A 130 -1.49 15.38 -11.64
N LEU A 131 -1.57 16.66 -11.27
CA LEU A 131 -2.26 17.07 -10.04
C LEU A 131 -3.75 16.74 -10.09
N LEU A 132 -4.39 16.92 -11.25
CA LEU A 132 -5.79 16.55 -11.44
C LEU A 132 -6.00 15.04 -11.32
N THR A 133 -5.11 14.22 -11.89
CA THR A 133 -5.16 12.76 -11.75
C THR A 133 -5.00 12.34 -10.30
N ILE A 134 -4.04 12.91 -9.56
CA ILE A 134 -3.84 12.62 -8.14
C ILE A 134 -5.11 12.98 -7.34
N PHE A 135 -5.65 14.18 -7.56
CA PHE A 135 -6.88 14.62 -6.91
C PHE A 135 -8.04 13.68 -7.22
N PHE A 136 -8.23 13.30 -8.48
CA PHE A 136 -9.30 12.40 -8.90
C PHE A 136 -9.17 11.02 -8.24
N VAL A 137 -7.97 10.44 -8.22
CA VAL A 137 -7.70 9.16 -7.52
C VAL A 137 -8.11 9.27 -6.05
N MET A 138 -7.66 10.31 -5.35
CA MET A 138 -8.00 10.51 -3.93
C MET A 138 -9.53 10.63 -3.72
N VAL A 139 -10.21 11.42 -4.54
CA VAL A 139 -11.67 11.63 -4.44
C VAL A 139 -12.44 10.35 -4.71
N VAL A 140 -12.06 9.57 -5.72
CA VAL A 140 -12.75 8.31 -6.08
C VAL A 140 -12.62 7.25 -4.98
N HIS A 141 -11.50 7.20 -4.27
CA HIS A 141 -11.27 6.22 -3.20
C HIS A 141 -11.75 6.68 -1.82
N THR A 142 -11.97 7.98 -1.59
CA THR A 142 -12.50 8.53 -0.32
C THR A 142 -13.82 7.88 0.14
N PRO A 143 -14.79 7.57 -0.74
CA PRO A 143 -16.01 6.84 -0.36
C PRO A 143 -15.78 5.49 0.31
N LEU A 144 -14.67 4.80 0.06
CA LEU A 144 -14.35 3.54 0.76
C LEU A 144 -14.15 3.81 2.25
N PHE A 145 -13.33 4.81 2.59
CA PHE A 145 -13.10 5.25 3.96
C PHE A 145 -14.40 5.70 4.66
N ILE A 146 -15.19 6.53 3.98
CA ILE A 146 -16.49 7.00 4.52
C ILE A 146 -17.48 5.84 4.67
N GLY A 147 -17.49 4.91 3.72
CA GLY A 147 -18.36 3.73 3.71
C GLY A 147 -18.12 2.83 4.92
N TYR A 148 -16.87 2.58 5.28
CA TYR A 148 -16.52 1.84 6.50
C TYR A 148 -17.02 2.55 7.76
N PHE A 149 -16.81 3.86 7.85
CA PHE A 149 -17.25 4.64 9.00
C PHE A 149 -18.78 4.70 9.13
N ALA A 150 -19.49 4.88 8.01
CA ALA A 150 -20.95 4.90 7.97
C ALA A 150 -21.55 3.52 8.30
N THR A 151 -20.98 2.46 7.74
CA THR A 151 -21.37 1.07 8.01
C THR A 151 -21.21 0.76 9.50
N GLN A 152 -20.09 1.17 10.09
CA GLN A 152 -19.85 1.01 11.52
C GLN A 152 -20.93 1.70 12.38
N ARG A 153 -21.24 2.97 12.11
CA ARG A 153 -22.30 3.68 12.84
C ARG A 153 -23.64 2.98 12.73
N LYS A 154 -23.97 2.47 11.54
CA LYS A 154 -25.21 1.75 11.31
C LYS A 154 -25.27 0.45 12.12
N TRP A 155 -24.19 -0.32 12.15
CA TRP A 155 -24.10 -1.56 12.95
C TRP A 155 -24.19 -1.30 14.45
N HIS A 156 -23.56 -0.24 14.95
CA HIS A 156 -23.67 0.14 16.36
C HIS A 156 -25.13 0.40 16.76
N ASN A 157 -25.93 1.01 15.88
CA ASN A 157 -27.35 1.28 16.16
C ASN A 157 -28.24 0.03 16.00
N ILE A 158 -27.86 -0.93 15.15
CA ILE A 158 -28.63 -2.16 14.91
C ILE A 158 -28.36 -3.22 16.00
N GLY A 159 -27.15 -3.27 16.55
CA GLY A 159 -26.76 -4.23 17.60
C GLY A 159 -27.57 -4.13 18.91
N GLU A 160 -28.39 -3.08 19.05
CA GLU A 160 -29.28 -2.87 20.20
C GLU A 160 -30.72 -3.35 19.94
N GLN A 161 -31.10 -3.73 18.71
CA GLN A 161 -32.52 -3.85 18.35
C GLN A 161 -32.96 -5.02 17.46
N THR A 162 -32.15 -6.07 17.21
CA THR A 162 -32.62 -7.12 16.28
C THR A 162 -32.10 -8.53 16.60
N GLU A 163 -32.95 -9.32 17.26
CA GLU A 163 -33.17 -10.74 16.92
C GLU A 163 -34.12 -10.74 15.72
N ASP A 164 -33.64 -11.07 14.52
CA ASP A 164 -34.39 -11.63 13.36
C ASP A 164 -33.57 -11.44 12.07
N ILE A 165 -33.19 -12.56 11.45
CA ILE A 165 -32.23 -12.66 10.34
C ILE A 165 -32.96 -13.20 9.10
N GLU A 166 -33.27 -12.33 8.13
CA GLU A 166 -33.82 -12.74 6.81
C GLU A 166 -33.35 -11.82 5.66
N LEU A 167 -32.11 -11.29 5.70
CA LEU A 167 -31.63 -10.36 4.67
C LEU A 167 -30.14 -10.53 4.32
N ILE A 168 -29.70 -11.77 4.09
CA ILE A 168 -28.31 -12.09 3.67
C ILE A 168 -28.26 -12.68 2.24
N GLU A 169 -29.38 -13.01 1.63
CA GLU A 169 -29.41 -13.76 0.37
C GLU A 169 -29.31 -12.89 -0.91
N GLU A 170 -29.61 -11.59 -0.84
CA GLU A 170 -29.58 -10.69 -2.02
C GLU A 170 -28.19 -10.14 -2.39
N LEU A 171 -27.21 -10.19 -1.49
CA LEU A 171 -25.89 -9.56 -1.69
C LEU A 171 -24.87 -10.42 -2.45
N ARG A 172 -25.26 -11.63 -2.90
CA ARG A 172 -24.35 -12.60 -3.54
C ARG A 172 -24.21 -12.44 -5.06
N ALA A 173 -24.95 -11.52 -5.68
CA ALA A 173 -25.06 -11.40 -7.15
C ALA A 173 -24.12 -10.39 -7.83
N LEU A 174 -23.21 -9.71 -7.11
CA LEU A 174 -22.51 -8.52 -7.63
C LEU A 174 -20.98 -8.59 -7.77
N THR A 175 -20.36 -9.76 -7.78
CA THR A 175 -18.89 -9.87 -7.93
C THR A 175 -18.48 -10.77 -9.09
N HIS A 176 -18.56 -10.24 -10.31
CA HIS A 176 -17.89 -10.86 -11.46
C HIS A 176 -17.42 -9.83 -12.51
N TYR A 177 -16.18 -9.36 -12.40
CA TYR A 177 -15.38 -8.66 -13.45
C TYR A 177 -13.99 -8.34 -12.84
N GLY A 178 -12.79 -8.51 -13.41
CA GLY A 178 -12.26 -9.09 -14.65
C GLY A 178 -10.82 -8.58 -14.87
N LYS A 179 -9.98 -9.37 -15.58
CA LYS A 179 -8.91 -8.94 -16.55
C LYS A 179 -7.40 -9.05 -16.23
N SER A 180 -6.67 -9.27 -17.34
CA SER A 180 -5.36 -9.87 -17.67
C SER A 180 -4.06 -9.04 -17.63
N ILE A 181 -2.94 -9.75 -17.36
CA ILE A 181 -1.58 -9.92 -18.01
C ILE A 181 -0.91 -8.76 -18.83
N CYS A 182 0.29 -8.27 -18.40
CA CYS A 182 1.67 -8.49 -18.96
C CYS A 182 2.72 -7.32 -18.84
N GLU A 183 3.91 -7.64 -18.28
CA GLU A 183 5.36 -7.42 -18.64
C GLU A 183 5.94 -6.10 -19.28
N ILE A 184 7.17 -5.56 -19.03
CA ILE A 184 8.53 -6.13 -18.79
C ILE A 184 9.52 -5.28 -17.91
N ARG A 185 10.25 -6.01 -17.05
CA ARG A 185 11.54 -5.80 -16.32
C ARG A 185 11.76 -4.69 -15.27
N ALA A 186 11.41 -3.42 -15.50
CA ALA A 186 11.24 -2.51 -14.34
C ALA A 186 9.88 -2.77 -13.64
N LEU A 187 9.01 -3.45 -14.40
CA LEU A 187 7.66 -3.87 -14.09
C LEU A 187 7.58 -5.05 -13.10
N ASN A 188 8.54 -5.98 -13.11
CA ASN A 188 8.42 -7.23 -12.34
C ASN A 188 8.44 -7.00 -10.83
N VAL A 189 9.08 -5.93 -10.34
CA VAL A 189 9.11 -5.64 -8.89
C VAL A 189 7.89 -4.85 -8.44
N GLN A 190 7.38 -3.91 -9.23
CA GLN A 190 6.10 -3.25 -8.90
C GLN A 190 4.91 -4.21 -9.08
N LEU A 191 5.02 -5.20 -9.96
CA LEU A 191 4.06 -6.31 -10.04
C LEU A 191 4.23 -7.30 -8.87
N LEU A 192 5.44 -7.50 -8.34
CA LEU A 192 5.66 -8.28 -7.12
C LEU A 192 4.90 -7.71 -5.92
N ILE A 193 4.75 -6.38 -5.87
CA ILE A 193 3.93 -5.70 -4.87
C ILE A 193 2.45 -6.09 -5.02
N LEU A 194 1.93 -6.07 -6.26
CA LEU A 194 0.57 -6.53 -6.56
C LEU A 194 0.40 -8.04 -6.32
N ILE A 195 1.46 -8.85 -6.44
CA ILE A 195 1.44 -10.27 -6.07
C ILE A 195 1.26 -10.41 -4.55
N GLY A 196 1.87 -9.55 -3.73
CA GLY A 196 1.61 -9.50 -2.29
C GLY A 196 0.14 -9.24 -1.96
N PHE A 197 -0.45 -8.23 -2.61
CA PHE A 197 -1.89 -7.95 -2.47
C PHE A 197 -2.76 -9.10 -2.98
N LEU A 198 -2.42 -9.70 -4.13
CA LEU A 198 -3.11 -10.87 -4.68
C LEU A 198 -3.01 -12.07 -3.74
N MET A 199 -1.86 -12.32 -3.12
CA MET A 199 -1.68 -13.35 -2.12
C MET A 199 -2.55 -13.10 -0.89
N GLY A 200 -2.59 -11.86 -0.38
CA GLY A 200 -3.49 -11.47 0.71
C GLY A 200 -4.96 -11.69 0.34
N SER A 201 -5.35 -11.35 -0.89
CA SER A 201 -6.68 -11.59 -1.44
C SER A 201 -6.99 -13.09 -1.56
N CYS A 202 -6.04 -13.91 -2.01
CA CYS A 202 -6.19 -15.36 -2.06
C CYS A 202 -6.33 -15.96 -0.65
N PHE A 203 -5.60 -15.47 0.35
CA PHE A 203 -5.75 -15.87 1.74
C PHE A 203 -7.12 -15.49 2.30
N TYR A 204 -7.59 -14.28 2.00
CA TYR A 204 -8.93 -13.83 2.35
C TYR A 204 -10.01 -14.71 1.71
N MET A 205 -9.93 -14.96 0.40
CA MET A 205 -10.87 -15.84 -0.31
C MET A 205 -10.84 -17.28 0.23
N SER A 206 -9.65 -17.80 0.55
CA SER A 206 -9.51 -19.12 1.16
C SER A 206 -10.12 -19.20 2.56
N ALA A 207 -10.08 -18.10 3.33
CA ALA A 207 -10.72 -17.99 4.63
C ALA A 207 -12.25 -17.90 4.49
N VAL A 208 -12.75 -17.10 3.55
CA VAL A 208 -14.19 -16.94 3.26
C VAL A 208 -14.80 -18.25 2.77
N LEU A 209 -14.13 -18.96 1.87
CA LEU A 209 -14.57 -20.27 1.36
C LEU A 209 -14.35 -21.42 2.36
N GLN A 210 -13.84 -21.11 3.57
CA GLN A 210 -13.50 -22.08 4.61
C GLN A 210 -12.54 -23.20 4.15
N LEU A 211 -11.76 -22.97 3.10
CA LEU A 211 -10.76 -23.92 2.59
C LEU A 211 -9.64 -24.14 3.61
N THR A 212 -9.34 -23.13 4.42
CA THR A 212 -8.33 -23.22 5.49
C THR A 212 -8.87 -22.67 6.80
N ARG A 213 -8.71 -23.42 7.89
CA ARG A 213 -8.99 -22.98 9.27
C ARG A 213 -7.71 -22.60 10.03
N SER A 214 -6.62 -22.37 9.31
CA SER A 214 -5.33 -22.05 9.92
C SER A 214 -5.34 -20.64 10.51
N TYR A 215 -5.00 -20.54 11.79
CA TYR A 215 -4.81 -19.26 12.47
C TYR A 215 -3.80 -18.36 11.74
N PHE A 216 -2.72 -18.95 11.23
CA PHE A 216 -1.70 -18.20 10.50
C PHE A 216 -2.29 -17.46 9.28
N VAL A 217 -3.13 -18.14 8.49
CA VAL A 217 -3.74 -17.54 7.29
C VAL A 217 -4.65 -16.37 7.66
N GLN A 218 -5.46 -16.51 8.71
CA GLN A 218 -6.37 -15.45 9.18
C GLN A 218 -5.63 -14.17 9.61
N PHE A 219 -4.45 -14.32 10.21
CA PHE A 219 -3.61 -13.20 10.63
C PHE A 219 -2.69 -12.68 9.52
N ALA A 220 -2.36 -13.50 8.51
CA ALA A 220 -1.45 -13.12 7.44
C ALA A 220 -2.09 -12.20 6.39
N ILE A 221 -3.43 -12.17 6.26
CA ILE A 221 -4.16 -11.39 5.23
C ILE A 221 -3.71 -9.91 5.22
N PHE A 222 -3.77 -9.25 6.37
CA PHE A 222 -3.45 -7.82 6.46
C PHE A 222 -1.96 -7.52 6.37
N PRO A 223 -1.06 -8.22 7.10
CA PRO A 223 0.38 -7.98 7.01
C PRO A 223 0.94 -8.24 5.61
N VAL A 224 0.49 -9.30 4.94
CA VAL A 224 0.94 -9.62 3.57
C VAL A 224 0.49 -8.55 2.58
N SER A 225 -0.75 -8.08 2.68
CA SER A 225 -1.24 -6.97 1.85
C SER A 225 -0.51 -5.66 2.18
N SER A 226 -0.17 -5.44 3.45
CA SER A 226 0.52 -4.24 3.93
C SER A 226 2.01 -4.20 3.57
N LEU A 227 2.61 -5.32 3.13
CA LEU A 227 3.99 -5.32 2.61
C LEU A 227 4.17 -4.34 1.45
N GLN A 228 3.08 -3.99 0.76
CA GLN A 228 3.07 -2.96 -0.26
C GLN A 228 3.67 -1.62 0.22
N PHE A 229 3.32 -1.17 1.43
CA PHE A 229 3.84 0.08 1.99
C PHE A 229 5.35 0.04 2.25
N THR A 230 5.91 -1.16 2.40
CA THR A 230 7.36 -1.39 2.61
C THR A 230 8.10 -1.59 1.30
N LEU A 231 7.54 -2.40 0.40
CA LEU A 231 8.18 -2.81 -0.85
C LEU A 231 8.14 -1.71 -1.92
N SER A 232 7.06 -0.91 -1.97
CA SER A 232 6.91 0.23 -2.89
C SER A 232 8.08 1.22 -2.81
N PRO A 233 8.43 1.79 -1.63
CA PRO A 233 9.53 2.74 -1.55
C PRO A 233 10.88 2.10 -1.85
N ILE A 234 11.12 0.86 -1.41
CA ILE A 234 12.35 0.12 -1.70
C ILE A 234 12.53 -0.04 -3.21
N ALA A 235 11.47 -0.49 -3.91
CA ALA A 235 11.50 -0.62 -5.36
C ALA A 235 11.77 0.73 -6.04
N ASN A 236 11.10 1.80 -5.61
CA ASN A 236 11.32 3.13 -6.17
C ASN A 236 12.77 3.62 -5.98
N ILE A 237 13.37 3.42 -4.81
CA ILE A 237 14.77 3.79 -4.54
C ILE A 237 15.74 3.00 -5.43
N ILE A 238 15.54 1.69 -5.56
CA ILE A 238 16.45 0.80 -6.30
C ILE A 238 16.39 1.04 -7.82
N PHE A 239 15.19 1.24 -8.38
CA PHE A 239 14.98 1.25 -9.82
C PHE A 239 15.06 2.63 -10.48
N ILE A 240 14.82 3.73 -9.76
CA ILE A 240 14.81 5.07 -10.34
C ILE A 240 16.26 5.62 -10.44
N LYS A 241 16.78 5.70 -11.68
CA LYS A 241 18.18 5.99 -12.02
C LYS A 241 18.85 7.22 -11.36
N PRO A 242 18.20 8.38 -11.09
CA PRO A 242 18.88 9.46 -10.36
C PRO A 242 19.25 9.09 -8.91
N TYR A 243 18.53 8.17 -8.27
CA TYR A 243 18.81 7.76 -6.90
C TYR A 243 19.92 6.70 -6.82
N ARG A 244 20.11 5.92 -7.89
CA ARG A 244 21.15 4.87 -7.96
C ARG A 244 22.55 5.41 -8.28
N SER A 245 22.66 6.51 -9.03
CA SER A 245 23.88 6.85 -9.79
C SER A 245 25.06 7.45 -8.99
N ARG A 246 24.95 7.73 -7.69
CA ARG A 246 26.00 8.51 -6.98
C ARG A 246 26.97 7.72 -6.11
N SER A 247 26.86 6.40 -6.01
CA SER A 247 27.88 5.62 -5.29
C SER A 247 29.18 5.43 -6.09
N THR A 248 29.20 5.74 -7.39
CA THR A 248 30.37 5.54 -8.26
C THR A 248 31.01 6.83 -8.80
N SER A 249 30.35 7.98 -8.68
CA SER A 249 30.87 9.25 -9.26
C SER A 249 31.92 9.96 -8.41
N VAL A 250 32.23 9.48 -7.20
CA VAL A 250 33.33 10.04 -6.38
C VAL A 250 34.70 9.73 -7.00
N THR A 251 34.79 8.74 -7.89
CA THR A 251 36.06 8.35 -8.53
C THR A 251 36.33 9.12 -9.84
N SER A 252 35.30 9.55 -10.58
CA SER A 252 35.49 10.22 -11.89
C SER A 252 35.89 11.70 -11.81
N ILE A 253 35.62 12.39 -10.69
CA ILE A 253 36.09 13.77 -10.49
C ILE A 253 37.62 13.80 -10.27
N LYS A 254 38.23 12.71 -9.75
CA LYS A 254 39.69 12.60 -9.67
C LYS A 254 40.37 12.33 -11.02
N GLN A 255 39.66 11.83 -12.03
CA GLN A 255 40.26 11.54 -13.35
C GLN A 255 40.27 12.76 -14.29
N ILE A 256 39.28 13.64 -14.21
CA ILE A 256 39.25 14.87 -15.02
C ILE A 256 40.27 15.89 -14.50
N SER A 257 40.53 15.93 -13.19
CA SER A 257 41.62 16.76 -12.64
C SER A 257 43.03 16.22 -12.96
N PHE A 258 43.18 14.93 -13.27
CA PHE A 258 44.47 14.34 -13.64
C PHE A 258 44.80 14.46 -15.14
N THR A 259 43.79 14.54 -16.01
CA THR A 259 44.00 14.75 -17.45
C THR A 259 44.19 16.23 -17.81
N ALA A 260 43.71 17.17 -16.99
CA ALA A 260 43.96 18.60 -17.20
C ALA A 260 45.39 19.05 -16.83
N SER A 261 46.14 18.27 -16.05
CA SER A 261 47.55 18.58 -15.71
C SER A 261 48.57 17.97 -16.67
N SER A 262 48.18 17.03 -17.55
CA SER A 262 49.11 16.36 -18.48
C SER A 262 49.29 17.08 -19.83
N ASN A 263 48.56 18.17 -20.08
CA ASN A 263 48.64 18.97 -21.32
C ASN A 263 49.31 20.34 -21.08
N ARG A 264 50.16 20.45 -20.06
CA ARG A 264 50.94 21.67 -19.75
C ARG A 264 52.46 21.45 -19.67
N GLU A 265 52.96 20.40 -20.33
CA GLU A 265 54.39 20.22 -20.60
C GLU A 265 54.62 20.10 -22.11
#